data_AF-A0A9E6A1U7-F1
#
_entry.id   AF-A0A9E6A1U7-F1
#
_cell.length_a   1.000
_cell.length_b   1.000
_cell.length_c   1.000
_cell.angle_alpha   90.00
_cell.angle_beta   90.00
_cell.angle_gamma   90.00
#
_symmetry.space_group_name_H-M   'P 1'
#
loop_
_entity.id
_entity.type
_entity.pdbx_description
1 polymer ?
#
loop_
_entity_poly.entity_id
_entity_poly.type
_entity_poly.pdbx_seq_one_letter_code
_entity_poly.pdbx_strand_id
1 'polypeptide(L)'
;MADFVLSRSRVLRLAVPVMLAQAAIAATGVVDTAVMGLYGDKSDLAAVAVASVAFSFIYWGFGFLRMSTTGLVAQALGRGDEAEARATLQRGLLLGAAFGVSIFILSPILRLGVFAPFGAEPDVVELADGYFAARVWGAPALLT
;
A
#
# COMPACT_ATOMS: atom_id res chain seq x y z
N MET A 1 22.90 -21.17 -21.74
CA MET A 1 21.68 -20.34 -21.79
C MET A 1 20.49 -21.28 -21.71
N ALA A 2 19.83 -21.39 -20.56
CA ALA A 2 18.65 -22.23 -20.44
C ALA A 2 17.46 -21.50 -21.08
N ASP A 3 16.85 -22.12 -22.10
CA ASP A 3 15.67 -21.57 -22.77
C ASP A 3 14.53 -21.43 -21.78
N PHE A 4 14.24 -20.19 -21.36
CA PHE A 4 13.02 -19.85 -20.63
C PHE A 4 11.82 -19.95 -21.57
N VAL A 5 11.40 -21.17 -21.92
CA VAL A 5 10.18 -21.37 -22.69
C VAL A 5 8.99 -20.94 -21.82
N LEU A 6 8.46 -19.75 -22.09
CA LEU A 6 7.28 -19.17 -21.45
C LEU A 6 6.04 -19.99 -21.81
N SER A 7 5.80 -21.08 -21.08
CA SER A 7 4.57 -21.86 -21.21
C SER A 7 3.40 -21.15 -20.52
N ARG A 8 2.22 -21.16 -21.15
CA ARG A 8 0.96 -20.61 -20.60
C ARG A 8 0.68 -21.15 -19.19
N SER A 9 0.95 -22.44 -18.95
CA SER A 9 0.77 -23.07 -17.63
C SER A 9 1.70 -22.46 -16.56
N ARG A 10 2.94 -22.13 -16.92
CA ARG A 10 3.91 -21.52 -15.99
C ARG A 10 3.54 -20.08 -15.66
N VAL A 11 3.10 -19.31 -16.67
CA VAL A 11 2.60 -17.94 -16.48
C VAL A 11 1.37 -17.95 -15.56
N LEU A 12 0.38 -18.80 -15.83
CA LEU A 12 -0.82 -18.90 -14.99
C LEU A 12 -0.50 -19.31 -13.55
N ARG A 13 0.45 -20.23 -13.35
CA ARG A 13 0.88 -20.67 -12.01
C ARG A 13 1.52 -19.55 -11.19
N LEU A 14 2.20 -18.60 -11.84
CA LEU A 14 2.76 -17.43 -11.18
C LEU A 14 1.72 -16.31 -11.00
N ALA A 15 0.84 -16.12 -12.00
CA ALA A 15 -0.13 -15.04 -12.02
C ALA A 15 -1.31 -15.27 -11.07
N VAL A 16 -1.82 -16.51 -10.96
CA VAL A 16 -3.01 -16.82 -10.14
C VAL A 16 -2.84 -16.40 -8.67
N PRO A 17 -1.72 -16.73 -7.97
CA PRO A 17 -1.51 -16.27 -6.59
C PRO A 17 -1.48 -14.73 -6.49
N VAL A 18 -0.85 -14.06 -7.45
CA VAL A 18 -0.77 -12.59 -7.48
C VAL A 18 -2.15 -11.97 -7.71
N MET A 19 -2.94 -12.53 -8.63
CA MET A 19 -4.31 -12.07 -8.89
C MET A 19 -5.21 -12.26 -7.66
N LEU A 20 -5.10 -13.40 -6.97
CA LEU A 20 -5.85 -13.65 -5.74
C LEU A 20 -5.46 -12.67 -4.62
N ALA A 21 -4.17 -12.39 -4.45
CA ALA A 21 -3.69 -11.40 -3.49
C ALA A 21 -4.24 -10.00 -3.79
N GLN A 22 -4.23 -9.58 -5.07
CA GLN A 22 -4.81 -8.31 -5.49
C GLN A 22 -6.33 -8.27 -5.29
N ALA A 23 -7.03 -9.37 -5.54
CA ALA A 23 -8.47 -9.49 -5.30
C ALA A 23 -8.81 -9.39 -3.81
N ALA A 24 -8.00 -9.99 -2.94
CA ALA A 24 -8.16 -9.87 -1.49
C ALA A 24 -8.01 -8.43 -1.01
N ILE A 25 -7.04 -7.68 -1.54
CA ILE A 25 -6.86 -6.25 -1.25
C ILE A 25 -8.08 -5.43 -1.70
N ALA A 26 -8.65 -5.73 -2.87
CA ALA A 26 -9.87 -5.04 -3.31
C ALA A 26 -11.09 -5.39 -2.43
N ALA A 27 -11.18 -6.65 -2.00
CA ALA A 27 -12.27 -7.13 -1.17
C ALA A 27 -12.31 -6.45 0.21
N THR A 28 -11.16 -6.12 0.83
CA THR A 28 -11.15 -5.40 2.11
C THR A 28 -11.82 -4.03 1.98
N GLY A 29 -11.56 -3.28 0.91
CA GLY A 29 -12.23 -1.99 0.67
C GLY A 29 -13.74 -2.12 0.45
N VAL A 30 -14.19 -3.19 -0.23
CA VAL A 30 -15.62 -3.47 -0.39
C VAL A 30 -16.28 -3.80 0.95
N VAL A 31 -15.62 -4.62 1.77
CA VAL A 31 -16.13 -4.99 3.10
C VAL A 31 -16.17 -3.76 4.02
N ASP A 32 -15.12 -2.95 4.05
CA ASP A 32 -15.07 -1.70 4.84
C ASP A 32 -16.25 -0.79 4.46
N THR A 33 -16.48 -0.60 3.16
CA THR A 33 -17.59 0.22 2.64
C THR A 33 -18.95 -0.39 2.97
N ALA A 34 -19.12 -1.70 2.82
CA ALA A 34 -20.38 -2.38 3.10
C ALA A 34 -20.74 -2.33 4.59
N VAL A 35 -19.76 -2.52 5.49
CA VAL A 35 -19.98 -2.43 6.94
C VAL A 35 -20.37 -1.00 7.32
N MET A 36 -19.66 0.02 6.83
CA MET A 36 -20.02 1.41 7.10
C MET A 36 -21.36 1.79 6.48
N GLY A 37 -21.71 1.27 5.30
CA GLY A 37 -23.00 1.54 4.67
C GLY A 37 -24.20 0.87 5.35
N LEU A 38 -23.98 -0.24 6.08
CA LEU A 38 -25.03 -0.96 6.81
C LEU A 38 -25.19 -0.51 8.26
N TYR A 39 -24.09 -0.10 8.91
CA TYR A 39 -24.05 0.17 10.36
C TYR A 39 -23.59 1.58 10.74
N GLY A 40 -22.99 2.33 9.81
CA GLY A 40 -22.52 3.70 10.05
C GLY A 40 -23.49 4.76 9.51
N ASP A 41 -23.31 5.98 9.99
CA ASP A 41 -24.01 7.15 9.46
C ASP A 41 -23.35 7.65 8.16
N LYS A 42 -24.02 8.59 7.48
CA LYS A 42 -23.49 9.19 6.24
C LYS A 42 -22.12 9.84 6.45
N SER A 43 -21.90 10.45 7.61
CA SER A 43 -20.64 11.06 8.02
C SER A 43 -19.53 10.03 8.22
N ASP A 44 -19.82 8.85 8.80
CA ASP A 44 -18.86 7.76 8.95
C ASP A 44 -18.39 7.22 7.60
N LEU A 45 -19.34 6.98 6.68
CA LEU A 45 -19.03 6.50 5.34
C LEU A 45 -18.18 7.52 4.56
N ALA A 46 -18.52 8.81 4.67
CA ALA A 46 -17.77 9.90 4.05
C ALA A 46 -16.35 10.01 4.63
N ALA A 47 -16.21 9.87 5.96
CA ALA A 47 -14.93 9.94 6.66
C ALA A 47 -13.98 8.81 6.22
N VAL A 48 -14.48 7.56 6.16
CA VAL A 48 -13.70 6.41 5.70
C VAL A 48 -13.29 6.57 4.24
N ALA A 49 -14.16 7.10 3.38
CA ALA A 49 -13.84 7.37 1.98
C ALA A 49 -12.70 8.40 1.85
N VAL A 50 -12.83 9.56 2.51
CA VAL A 50 -11.82 10.63 2.50
C VAL A 50 -10.48 10.13 3.04
N ALA A 51 -10.48 9.46 4.19
CA ALA A 51 -9.27 8.93 4.79
C ALA A 51 -8.61 7.84 3.91
N SER A 52 -9.40 6.99 3.27
CA SER A 52 -8.89 5.94 2.36
C SER A 52 -8.22 6.53 1.12
N VAL A 53 -8.78 7.60 0.55
CA VAL A 53 -8.17 8.31 -0.58
C VAL A 53 -6.88 9.01 -0.14
N ALA A 54 -6.88 9.65 1.03
CA ALA A 54 -5.69 10.27 1.61
C ALA A 54 -4.55 9.24 1.78
N PHE A 55 -4.82 8.08 2.38
CA PHE A 55 -3.82 7.01 2.50
C PHE A 55 -3.36 6.48 1.15
N SER A 56 -4.28 6.30 0.21
CA SER A 56 -3.95 5.85 -1.15
C SER A 56 -2.98 6.82 -1.80
N PHE A 57 -3.20 8.13 -1.67
CA PHE A 57 -2.31 9.15 -2.20
C PHE A 57 -0.92 9.12 -1.55
N ILE A 58 -0.87 9.06 -0.21
CA ILE A 58 0.40 8.99 0.55
C ILE A 58 1.20 7.76 0.14
N TYR A 59 0.59 6.58 0.13
CA TYR A 59 1.29 5.32 -0.15
C TYR A 59 1.62 5.13 -1.62
N TRP A 60 0.81 5.66 -2.53
CA TRP A 60 1.09 5.58 -3.96
C TRP A 60 2.37 6.35 -4.33
N GLY A 61 2.69 7.43 -3.61
CA GLY A 61 3.96 8.15 -3.74
C GLY A 61 5.20 7.27 -3.51
N PHE A 62 5.08 6.18 -2.75
CA PHE A 62 6.16 5.22 -2.47
C PHE A 62 6.08 3.96 -3.35
N GLY A 63 5.13 3.88 -4.29
CA GLY A 63 4.95 2.73 -5.18
C GLY A 63 6.18 2.42 -6.06
N PHE A 64 7.08 3.39 -6.24
CA PHE A 64 8.35 3.22 -6.96
C PHE A 64 9.26 2.18 -6.31
N LEU A 65 9.21 2.02 -4.98
CA LEU A 65 10.06 1.06 -4.25
C LEU A 65 9.81 -0.36 -4.73
N ARG A 66 8.53 -0.73 -4.87
CA ARG A 66 8.12 -2.04 -5.36
C ARG A 66 8.54 -2.28 -6.80
N MET A 67 8.30 -1.30 -7.69
CA MET A 67 8.64 -1.47 -9.11
C MET A 67 10.15 -1.47 -9.35
N SER A 68 10.91 -0.64 -8.63
CA SER A 68 12.37 -0.58 -8.74
C SER A 68 13.05 -1.86 -8.24
N THR A 69 12.68 -2.34 -7.05
CA THR A 69 13.30 -3.55 -6.47
C THR A 69 12.98 -4.80 -7.26
N THR A 70 11.73 -4.98 -7.73
CA THR A 70 11.34 -6.14 -8.54
C THR A 70 12.16 -6.23 -9.84
N GLY A 71 12.37 -5.10 -10.52
CA GLY A 71 13.17 -5.05 -11.74
C GLY A 71 14.64 -5.38 -11.49
N LEU A 72 15.24 -4.80 -10.44
CA LEU A 72 16.64 -5.05 -10.07
C LEU A 72 16.87 -6.51 -9.64
N VAL A 73 15.97 -7.09 -8.85
CA VAL A 73 16.03 -8.50 -8.45
C VAL A 73 15.88 -9.42 -9.66
N ALA A 74 14.94 -9.15 -10.57
CA ALA A 74 14.78 -9.94 -11.79
C ALA A 74 16.04 -9.92 -12.67
N GLN A 75 16.70 -8.77 -12.80
CA GLN A 75 17.96 -8.65 -13.54
C GLN A 75 19.11 -9.39 -12.85
N ALA A 76 19.24 -9.28 -11.52
CA ALA A 76 20.27 -9.99 -10.75
C ALA A 76 20.11 -11.51 -10.87
N LEU A 77 18.88 -12.01 -10.70
CA LEU A 77 18.55 -13.42 -10.91
C LEU A 77 18.83 -13.87 -12.36
N GLY A 78 18.52 -13.03 -13.35
CA GLY A 78 18.84 -13.31 -14.76
C GLY A 78 20.34 -13.44 -15.05
N ARG A 79 21.20 -12.80 -14.24
CA ARG A 79 22.66 -12.93 -14.30
C ARG A 79 23.23 -14.05 -13.42
N GLY A 80 22.40 -14.73 -12.64
CA GLY A 80 22.83 -15.74 -11.66
C GLY A 80 23.48 -15.14 -10.39
N ASP A 81 23.29 -13.84 -10.14
CA ASP A 81 23.87 -13.13 -9.00
C ASP A 81 22.89 -13.12 -7.81
N GLU A 82 22.88 -14.22 -7.06
CA GLU A 82 22.03 -14.33 -5.87
C GLU A 82 22.42 -13.34 -4.75
N ALA A 83 23.70 -12.95 -4.68
CA ALA A 83 24.17 -12.03 -3.67
C ALA A 83 23.56 -10.64 -3.88
N GLU A 84 23.57 -10.14 -5.12
CA GLU A 84 22.95 -8.85 -5.44
C GLU A 84 21.42 -8.89 -5.32
N ALA A 85 20.78 -10.03 -5.61
CA ALA A 85 19.35 -10.20 -5.39
C ALA A 85 18.98 -10.04 -3.89
N ARG A 86 19.75 -10.67 -2.99
CA ARG A 86 19.56 -10.55 -1.54
C ARG A 86 19.89 -9.14 -1.03
N ALA A 87 20.96 -8.53 -1.54
CA ALA A 87 21.33 -7.16 -1.18
C ALA A 87 20.24 -6.16 -1.60
N THR A 88 19.66 -6.33 -2.79
CA THR A 88 18.54 -5.50 -3.27
C THR A 88 17.31 -5.65 -2.38
N LEU A 89 16.97 -6.88 -1.96
CA LEU A 89 15.87 -7.12 -1.02
C LEU A 89 16.12 -6.41 0.33
N GLN A 90 17.31 -6.56 0.90
CA GLN A 90 17.66 -5.91 2.16
C GLN A 90 17.59 -4.38 2.08
N ARG A 91 18.12 -3.79 1.01
CA ARG A 91 18.02 -2.34 0.76
C ARG A 91 16.56 -1.90 0.63
N GLY A 92 15.75 -2.68 -0.09
CA GLY A 92 14.31 -2.46 -0.23
C GLY A 92 13.58 -2.45 1.10
N LEU A 93 13.81 -3.47 1.92
CA LEU A 93 13.22 -3.59 3.27
C LEU A 93 13.65 -2.43 4.19
N LEU A 94 14.93 -2.06 4.17
CA LEU A 94 15.44 -0.94 4.97
C LEU A 94 14.83 0.40 4.54
N LEU A 95 14.73 0.66 3.24
CA LEU A 95 14.10 1.87 2.72
C LEU A 95 12.60 1.89 3.02
N GLY A 96 11.91 0.77 2.80
CA GLY A 96 10.49 0.62 3.13
C GLY A 96 10.20 0.91 4.60
N ALA A 97 10.99 0.32 5.50
CA ALA A 97 10.89 0.54 6.93
C ALA A 97 11.18 2.01 7.29
N ALA A 98 12.23 2.60 6.72
CA ALA A 98 12.59 3.99 6.97
C ALA A 98 11.47 4.95 6.53
N PHE A 99 10.86 4.74 5.36
CA PHE A 99 9.75 5.56 4.89
C PHE A 99 8.49 5.35 5.72
N GLY A 100 8.14 4.11 6.06
CA GLY A 100 6.96 3.82 6.87
C GLY A 100 7.06 4.38 8.29
N VAL A 101 8.25 4.30 8.90
CA VAL A 101 8.53 4.98 10.19
C VAL A 101 8.50 6.49 10.03
N SER A 102 9.02 7.04 8.94
CA SER A 102 8.96 8.48 8.66
C SER A 102 7.52 8.99 8.53
N ILE A 103 6.65 8.25 7.84
CA ILE A 103 5.20 8.57 7.75
C ILE A 103 4.57 8.53 9.14
N PHE A 104 4.89 7.52 9.95
CA PHE A 104 4.37 7.41 11.30
C PHE A 104 4.78 8.59 12.17
N ILE A 105 6.05 8.99 12.15
CA ILE A 105 6.58 10.13 12.93
C ILE A 105 6.00 11.46 12.41
N LEU A 106 5.91 11.63 11.09
CA LEU A 106 5.36 12.84 10.46
C LEU A 106 3.83 12.90 10.47
N SER A 107 3.16 11.83 10.92
CA SER A 107 1.70 11.73 10.94
C SER A 107 0.98 12.91 11.60
N PRO A 108 1.46 13.53 12.71
CA PRO A 108 0.78 14.68 13.29
C PRO A 108 0.81 15.91 12.37
N ILE A 109 1.90 16.07 11.61
CA ILE A 109 2.06 17.18 10.66
C ILE A 109 1.21 16.91 9.41
N LEU A 110 1.20 15.68 8.92
CA LEU A 110 0.39 15.29 7.75
C LEU A 110 -1.10 15.54 8.00
N ARG A 111 -1.60 15.22 9.20
CA ARG A 111 -3.00 15.41 9.59
C ARG A 111 -3.48 16.87 9.52
N LEU A 112 -2.58 17.84 9.67
CA LEU A 112 -2.93 19.27 9.58
C LEU A 112 -3.39 19.69 8.18
N GLY A 113 -2.95 19.01 7.13
CA GLY A 113 -3.19 19.42 5.75
C GLY A 113 -3.79 18.34 4.84
N VAL A 114 -3.73 17.06 5.24
CA VAL A 114 -4.12 15.95 4.35
C VAL A 114 -5.60 16.01 3.94
N PHE A 115 -6.47 16.57 4.78
CA PHE A 115 -7.90 16.67 4.51
C PHE A 115 -8.34 17.99 3.88
N ALA A 116 -7.47 19.01 3.87
CA ALA A 116 -7.81 20.34 3.33
C ALA A 116 -8.29 20.31 1.86
N PRO A 117 -7.74 19.48 0.95
CA PRO A 117 -8.19 19.43 -0.44
C PRO A 117 -9.61 18.88 -0.64
N PHE A 118 -10.17 18.18 0.35
CA PHE A 118 -11.46 17.49 0.20
C PHE A 118 -12.66 18.39 0.46
N GLY A 119 -12.48 19.55 1.10
CA GLY A 119 -13.59 20.47 1.42
C GLY A 119 -14.69 19.81 2.26
N ALA A 120 -14.35 18.82 3.09
CA ALA A 120 -15.30 18.06 3.89
C ALA A 120 -15.84 18.87 5.07
N GLU A 121 -17.04 18.51 5.53
CA GLU A 121 -17.66 19.10 6.72
C GLU A 121 -16.81 18.79 7.98
N PRO A 122 -16.83 19.65 9.02
CA PRO A 122 -15.95 19.51 10.17
C PRO A 122 -16.09 18.18 10.92
N ASP A 123 -17.31 17.63 10.99
CA ASP A 123 -17.62 16.33 11.60
C ASP A 123 -16.99 15.17 10.82
N VAL A 124 -17.03 15.22 9.49
CA VAL A 124 -16.37 14.24 8.60
C VAL A 124 -14.85 14.29 8.78
N VAL A 125 -14.28 15.49 8.91
CA VAL A 125 -12.83 15.66 9.14
C VAL A 125 -12.41 15.07 10.48
N GLU A 126 -13.18 15.29 11.55
CA GLU A 126 -12.90 14.73 12.88
C GLU A 126 -12.91 13.20 12.86
N LEU A 127 -13.91 12.59 12.23
CA LEU A 127 -14.01 11.14 12.07
C LEU A 127 -12.88 10.58 11.20
N ALA A 128 -12.54 11.27 10.10
CA ALA A 128 -11.45 10.88 9.20
C ALA A 128 -10.10 10.96 9.90
N ASP A 129 -9.92 11.93 10.78
CA ASP A 129 -8.72 12.11 11.59
C ASP A 129 -8.55 10.99 12.63
N GLY A 130 -9.65 10.58 13.27
CA GLY A 130 -9.69 9.38 14.13
C GLY A 130 -9.31 8.11 13.37
N TYR A 131 -9.87 7.94 12.17
CA TYR A 131 -9.53 6.81 11.29
C TYR A 131 -8.06 6.83 10.86
N PHE A 132 -7.53 8.00 10.53
CA PHE A 132 -6.12 8.19 10.18
C PHE A 132 -5.20 7.79 11.34
N ALA A 133 -5.53 8.21 12.56
CA ALA A 133 -4.79 7.88 13.76
C ALA A 133 -4.72 6.36 14.01
N ALA A 134 -5.82 5.64 13.76
CA ALA A 134 -5.86 4.19 13.91
C ALA A 134 -5.04 3.48 12.83
N ARG A 135 -5.15 3.93 11.56
CA ARG A 135 -4.58 3.22 10.41
C ARG A 135 -3.08 3.49 10.19
N VAL A 136 -2.55 4.62 10.70
CA VAL A 136 -1.13 4.99 10.50
C VAL A 136 -0.14 4.03 11.16
N TRP A 137 -0.57 3.30 12.19
CA TRP A 137 0.24 2.25 12.83
C TRP A 137 0.65 1.13 11.87
N GLY A 138 -0.14 0.91 10.81
CA GLY A 138 0.19 -0.06 9.76
C GLY A 138 1.22 0.44 8.74
N ALA A 139 1.58 1.73 8.74
CA ALA A 139 2.45 2.32 7.71
C ALA A 139 3.84 1.66 7.60
N PRO A 140 4.55 1.33 8.71
CA PRO A 140 5.84 0.63 8.64
C PRO A 140 5.75 -0.74 7.98
N ALA A 141 4.72 -1.53 8.32
CA ALA A 141 4.54 -2.88 7.78
C ALA A 141 4.05 -2.89 6.34
N LEU A 142 3.36 -1.83 5.89
CA LEU A 142 2.80 -1.75 4.55
C LEU A 142 3.83 -1.37 3.47
N LEU A 143 4.93 -0.71 3.86
CA LEU A 143 5.97 -0.27 2.94
C LEU A 143 7.20 -1.19 2.87
N THR A 144 7.31 -2.17 3.78
CA THR A 144 8.35 -3.22 3.77
C THR A 144 7.89 -4.46 3.03
#